data_AF-A0A2G9S5X4-F1
#
_entry.id   AF-A0A2G9S5X4-F1
#
_cell.length_a   1.000
_cell.length_b   1.000
_cell.length_c   1.000
_cell.angle_alpha   90.00
_cell.angle_beta   90.00
_cell.angle_gamma   90.00
#
_symmetry.space_group_name_H-M   'P 1'
#
loop_
_entity.id
_entity.type
_entity.pdbx_description
1 polymer ?
#
loop_
_entity_poly.entity_id
_entity_poly.type
_entity_poly.pdbx_seq_one_letter_code
_entity_poly.pdbx_strand_id
1 'polypeptide(L)'
;MKNKMVIENDPRYRMFSNQSVCTLEIRKPSPYDGGTYTCRAVNDLGEAEVDCKFEVKGGITFFRLLMQGVPLSVIDSYLRERNASKQERA
;
A
#
# COMPACT_ATOMS: atom_id res chain seq x y z
N MET A 1 11.64 -3.98 -3.49
CA MET A 1 11.28 -5.12 -2.62
C MET A 1 10.39 -4.63 -1.49
N LYS A 2 9.60 -5.50 -0.86
CA LYS A 2 8.87 -5.23 0.39
C LYS A 2 9.17 -6.35 1.39
N ASN A 3 9.64 -6.00 2.58
CA ASN A 3 10.02 -6.94 3.64
C ASN A 3 10.94 -8.07 3.14
N LYS A 4 11.95 -7.71 2.34
CA LYS A 4 12.87 -8.65 1.65
C LYS A 4 12.24 -9.59 0.63
N MET A 5 10.96 -9.42 0.31
CA MET A 5 10.29 -10.13 -0.78
C MET A 5 10.24 -9.26 -2.04
N VAL A 6 10.50 -9.86 -3.20
CA VAL A 6 10.33 -9.19 -4.49
C VAL A 6 8.86 -8.87 -4.67
N ILE A 7 8.58 -7.65 -5.17
CA ILE A 7 7.22 -7.25 -5.52
C ILE A 7 6.97 -7.81 -6.91
N GLU A 8 6.24 -8.92 -7.01
CA GLU A 8 5.97 -9.63 -8.26
C GLU A 8 4.52 -9.44 -8.70
N ASN A 9 4.32 -9.08 -9.98
CA ASN A 9 3.08 -9.23 -10.78
C ASN A 9 1.72 -8.97 -10.09
N ASP A 10 1.67 -8.09 -9.09
CA ASP A 10 0.43 -7.65 -8.45
C ASP A 10 -0.04 -6.35 -9.12
N PRO A 11 -1.25 -6.31 -9.72
CA PRO A 11 -1.79 -5.13 -10.42
C PRO A 11 -1.90 -3.87 -9.55
N ARG A 12 -1.85 -4.02 -8.22
CA ARG A 12 -1.82 -2.89 -7.28
C ARG A 12 -0.49 -2.15 -7.29
N TYR A 13 0.60 -2.81 -7.66
CA TYR A 13 1.93 -2.22 -7.72
C TYR A 13 2.28 -1.91 -9.17
N ARG A 14 2.64 -0.66 -9.47
CA ARG A 14 3.23 -0.29 -10.76
C ARG A 14 4.62 0.26 -10.54
N MET A 15 5.58 -0.30 -11.27
CA MET A 15 6.97 0.16 -11.27
C MET A 15 7.28 0.86 -12.59
N PHE A 16 7.93 2.01 -12.51
CA PHE A 16 8.41 2.75 -13.66
C PHE A 16 9.83 3.19 -13.39
N SER A 17 10.64 3.24 -14.46
CA SER A 17 11.96 3.85 -14.42
C SER A 17 12.02 4.89 -15.52
N ASN A 18 12.31 6.14 -15.15
CA ASN A 18 12.52 7.22 -16.10
C ASN A 18 13.86 7.88 -15.79
N GLN A 19 14.80 7.75 -16.73
CA GLN A 19 16.17 8.22 -16.59
C GLN A 19 16.82 7.68 -15.30
N SER A 20 17.02 8.52 -14.29
CA SER A 20 17.66 8.19 -13.01
C SER A 20 16.67 7.96 -11.86
N VAL A 21 15.36 8.03 -12.12
CA VAL A 21 14.33 7.90 -11.07
C VAL A 21 13.56 6.61 -11.27
N CYS A 22 13.62 5.74 -10.26
CA CYS A 22 12.75 4.57 -10.13
C CYS A 22 11.57 4.91 -9.22
N THR A 23 10.36 4.66 -9.68
CA THR A 23 9.11 4.94 -8.96
C THR A 23 8.31 3.67 -8.75
N LEU A 24 7.85 3.46 -7.51
CA LEU A 24 6.88 2.43 -7.15
C LEU A 24 5.55 3.11 -6.77
N GLU A 25 4.52 2.89 -7.56
CA GLU A 25 3.15 3.34 -7.29
C GLU A 25 2.36 2.20 -6.63
N ILE A 26 1.72 2.49 -5.47
CA ILE A 26 0.82 1.57 -4.77
C ILE A 26 -0.62 2.07 -4.95
N ARG A 27 -1.42 1.34 -5.73
CA ARG A 27 -2.82 1.68 -6.02
C ARG A 27 -3.74 1.15 -4.93
N LYS A 28 -4.70 1.99 -4.52
CA LYS A 28 -5.69 1.68 -3.48
C LYS A 28 -5.02 1.10 -2.22
N PRO A 29 -4.11 1.86 -1.55
CA PRO A 29 -3.32 1.36 -0.44
C PRO A 29 -4.20 0.88 0.72
N SER A 30 -3.76 -0.19 1.35
CA SER A 30 -4.36 -0.83 2.52
C SER A 30 -3.35 -0.86 3.69
N PRO A 31 -3.81 -1.09 4.94
CA PRO A 31 -2.89 -1.24 6.07
C PRO A 31 -1.84 -2.35 5.87
N TYR A 32 -2.16 -3.37 5.08
CA TYR A 32 -1.24 -4.46 4.75
C TYR A 32 -0.12 -4.04 3.82
N ASP A 33 -0.23 -2.89 3.14
CA ASP A 33 0.83 -2.36 2.28
C ASP A 33 1.93 -1.65 3.09
N GLY A 34 1.74 -1.46 4.41
CA GLY A 34 2.80 -1.07 5.31
C GLY A 34 3.95 -2.09 5.36
N GLY A 35 5.17 -1.60 5.63
CA GLY A 35 6.36 -2.45 5.72
C GLY A 35 7.65 -1.70 5.41
N THR A 36 8.76 -2.43 5.36
CA THR A 36 10.05 -1.91 4.90
C THR A 36 10.18 -2.16 3.41
N TYR A 37 10.34 -1.09 2.63
CA TYR A 37 10.57 -1.15 1.20
C TYR A 37 12.04 -0.92 0.90
N THR A 38 12.59 -1.75 0.03
CA THR A 38 13.98 -1.63 -0.42
C THR A 38 14.00 -1.29 -1.90
N CYS A 39 14.70 -0.22 -2.26
CA CYS A 39 15.06 0.08 -3.65
C CYS A 39 16.49 -0.41 -3.88
N ARG A 40 16.68 -1.24 -4.91
CA ARG A 40 17.98 -1.81 -5.28
C ARG A 40 18.33 -1.42 -6.72
N ALA A 41 19.50 -0.83 -6.90
CA ALA A 41 20.09 -0.53 -8.19
C ALA A 41 21.31 -1.42 -8.42
N VAL A 42 21.42 -2.02 -9.61
CA VAL A 42 22.49 -2.96 -9.96
C VAL A 42 23.09 -2.54 -11.30
N ASN A 43 24.42 -2.57 -11.42
CA ASN A 43 25.16 -2.42 -12.66
C ASN A 43 26.31 -3.44 -12.71
N ASP A 44 27.12 -3.43 -13.77
CA ASP A 44 28.22 -4.40 -13.96
C ASP A 44 29.32 -4.32 -12.90
N LEU A 45 29.41 -3.20 -12.17
CA LEU A 45 30.43 -2.96 -11.15
C LEU A 45 29.94 -3.31 -9.74
N GLY A 46 28.63 -3.44 -9.53
CA GLY A 46 28.07 -3.79 -8.24
C GLY A 46 26.62 -3.35 -8.03
N GLU A 47 26.23 -3.22 -6.77
CA GLU A 47 24.87 -2.90 -6.36
C GLU A 47 24.83 -1.85 -5.23
N ALA A 48 23.71 -1.14 -5.16
CA ALA A 48 23.39 -0.20 -4.10
C ALA A 48 21.94 -0.40 -3.65
N GLU A 49 21.71 -0.35 -2.34
CA GLU A 49 20.39 -0.53 -1.72
C GLU A 49 20.05 0.62 -0.78
N VAL A 50 18.76 0.97 -0.71
CA VAL A 50 18.22 1.89 0.28
C VAL A 50 16.89 1.36 0.82
N ASP A 51 16.76 1.40 2.15
CA ASP A 51 15.56 0.98 2.87
C ASP A 51 14.72 2.19 3.31
N CYS A 52 13.40 2.04 3.19
CA CYS A 52 12.42 3.01 3.63
C CYS A 52 11.29 2.31 4.40
N LYS A 53 11.00 2.79 5.61
CA LYS A 53 9.83 2.33 6.38
C LYS A 53 8.59 3.07 5.90
N PHE A 54 7.64 2.34 5.33
CA PHE A 54 6.38 2.87 4.82
C PHE A 54 5.22 2.53 5.76
N GLU A 55 4.50 3.55 6.21
CA GLU A 55 3.32 3.41 7.07
C GLU A 55 2.09 3.98 6.35
N VAL A 56 1.06 3.16 6.21
CA VAL A 56 -0.23 3.60 5.67
C VAL A 56 -1.08 4.16 6.80
N LYS A 57 -1.08 5.48 6.95
CA LYS A 57 -1.95 6.19 7.89
C LYS A 57 -3.34 6.31 7.29
N GLY A 58 -4.28 5.47 7.71
CA GLY A 58 -5.69 5.71 7.42
C GLY A 58 -6.61 4.48 7.38
N GLY A 59 -7.89 4.76 7.59
CA GLY A 59 -9.02 3.85 7.43
C GLY A 59 -9.47 3.21 8.73
N ILE A 60 -10.69 3.52 9.14
CA ILE A 60 -11.44 2.65 10.02
C ILE A 60 -11.70 1.35 9.22
N THR A 61 -11.00 0.26 9.58
CA THR A 61 -11.21 -1.07 8.98
C THR A 61 -12.39 -1.76 9.65
N PHE A 62 -13.01 -2.72 8.95
CA PHE A 62 -14.02 -3.60 9.54
C PHE A 62 -13.53 -4.17 10.87
N PHE A 63 -12.32 -4.74 10.87
CA PHE A 63 -11.71 -5.33 12.05
C PHE A 63 -11.51 -4.31 13.19
N ARG A 64 -11.11 -3.07 12.87
CA ARG A 64 -10.93 -2.01 13.88
C ARG A 64 -12.25 -1.64 14.55
N LEU A 65 -13.34 -1.53 13.79
CA LEU A 65 -14.67 -1.27 14.35
C LEU A 65 -15.21 -2.47 15.13
N LEU A 66 -14.98 -3.67 14.64
CA LEU A 66 -15.38 -4.90 15.31
C LEU A 66 -14.69 -5.01 16.68
N MET A 67 -13.38 -4.75 16.75
CA MET A 67 -12.62 -4.74 18.00
C MET A 67 -13.04 -3.61 18.96
N GLN A 68 -13.70 -2.56 18.45
CA GLN A 68 -14.29 -1.49 19.25
C GLN A 68 -15.73 -1.79 19.69
N GLY A 69 -16.26 -2.99 19.40
CA GLY A 69 -17.60 -3.41 19.80
C GLY A 69 -18.72 -2.75 18.98
N VAL A 70 -18.41 -2.19 17.81
CA VAL A 70 -19.42 -1.57 16.96
C VAL A 70 -20.30 -2.67 16.34
N PRO A 71 -21.64 -2.55 16.36
CA PRO A 71 -22.53 -3.53 15.75
C PRO A 71 -22.26 -3.71 14.26
N LEU A 72 -22.28 -4.97 13.78
CA LEU A 72 -21.97 -5.33 12.39
C LEU A 72 -22.76 -4.51 11.35
N SER A 73 -24.04 -4.23 11.63
CA SER A 73 -24.90 -3.42 10.75
C SER A 73 -24.37 -2.00 10.53
N VAL A 74 -23.81 -1.39 11.57
CA VAL A 74 -23.23 -0.03 11.55
C VAL A 74 -21.87 -0.03 10.85
N ILE A 75 -21.09 -1.10 11.03
CA ILE A 75 -19.82 -1.28 10.30
C ILE A 75 -20.09 -1.36 8.79
N ASP A 76 -21.07 -2.17 8.39
CA ASP A 76 -21.41 -2.37 6.99
C ASP A 76 -21.99 -1.12 6.32
N SER A 77 -22.82 -0.33 7.01
CA SER A 77 -23.32 0.95 6.48
C SER A 77 -22.18 1.95 6.29
N TYR A 78 -21.35 2.15 7.33
CA TYR A 78 -20.20 3.05 7.28
C TYR A 78 -19.22 2.69 6.15
N LEU A 79 -18.88 1.41 5.99
CA LEU A 79 -17.95 0.99 4.94
C LEU A 79 -18.55 1.15 3.53
N ARG A 80 -19.85 0.91 3.35
CA ARG A 80 -20.55 1.15 2.07
C ARG A 80 -20.51 2.62 1.68
N GLU A 81 -20.90 3.52 2.57
CA GLU A 81 -20.88 4.97 2.35
C GLU A 81 -19.46 5.49 2.04
N ARG A 82 -18.47 5.01 2.80
CA ARG A 82 -17.07 5.37 2.59
C ARG A 82 -16.54 4.90 1.24
N ASN A 83 -16.97 3.73 0.76
CA ASN A 83 -16.54 3.22 -0.54
C ASN A 83 -17.20 3.99 -1.70
N ALA A 84 -18.48 4.37 -1.56
CA ALA A 84 -19.18 5.21 -2.52
C ALA A 84 -18.51 6.57 -2.70
N SER A 85 -18.19 7.26 -1.59
CA SER A 85 -17.52 8.59 -1.62
C SER A 85 -16.09 8.58 -2.20
N LYS A 86 -15.40 7.44 -2.19
CA LYS A 86 -14.09 7.29 -2.86
C LYS A 86 -14.21 7.16 -4.38
N GLN A 87 -15.36 6.69 -4.87
CA GLN A 87 -15.57 6.42 -6.29
C GLN A 87 -15.99 7.69 -7.05
N GLU A 88 -16.56 8.68 -6.37
CA GLU A 88 -16.91 9.99 -6.93
C GLU A 88 -15.72 10.97 -7.07
N ARG A 89 -14.58 10.65 -6.45
CA ARG A 89 -13.37 11.50 -6.44
C ARG A 89 -12.26 11.01 -7.38
N ALA A 90 -12.55 10.03 -8.23
CA ALA A 90 -11.60 9.37 -9.14
C ALA A 90 -11.89 9.74 -10.60
#